data_AF-A0A936WEU7-F1
#
_entry.id   AF-A0A936WEU7-F1
#
_cell.length_a   1.000
_cell.length_b   1.000
_cell.length_c   1.000
_cell.angle_alpha   90.00
_cell.angle_beta   90.00
_cell.angle_gamma   90.00
#
_symmetry.space_group_name_H-M   'P 1'
#
loop_
_entity.id
_entity.type
_entity.pdbx_description
1 polymer ?
#
loop_
_entity_poly.entity_id
_entity_poly.type
_entity_poly.pdbx_seq_one_letter_code
_entity_poly.pdbx_strand_id
1 'polypeptide(L)'
;MVREDLSPEQAANRLELEGELQISHEAIYRHVYADNVMEETCTQHLRSQKPRRKRYASGQERRGMIKNRVSIDERPGDCCEKKMRRYR
;
A
#
# COMPACT_ATOMS: atom_id res chain seq x y z
N MET A 1 -12.39 -14.03 -9.30
CA MET A 1 -11.08 -13.72 -9.92
C MET A 1 -9.95 -13.49 -8.91
N VAL A 2 -9.85 -12.37 -8.17
CA VAL A 2 -8.74 -12.19 -7.20
C VAL A 2 -8.82 -13.19 -6.02
N ARG A 3 -10.04 -13.56 -5.61
CA ARG A 3 -10.29 -14.64 -4.61
C ARG A 3 -9.99 -16.06 -5.11
N GLU A 4 -9.62 -16.21 -6.39
CA GLU A 4 -9.27 -17.50 -7.02
C GLU A 4 -7.75 -17.60 -7.24
N ASP A 5 -6.96 -16.88 -6.43
CA ASP A 5 -5.49 -16.80 -6.49
C ASP A 5 -4.90 -16.25 -7.81
N LEU A 6 -5.73 -15.62 -8.65
CA LEU A 6 -5.26 -14.97 -9.87
C LEU A 6 -4.49 -13.69 -9.53
N SER A 7 -3.32 -13.52 -10.15
CA SER A 7 -2.61 -12.25 -10.13
C SER A 7 -3.51 -11.14 -10.69
N PRO A 8 -3.44 -9.89 -10.18
CA PRO A 8 -4.18 -8.76 -10.74
C PRO A 8 -3.99 -8.59 -12.25
N GLU A 9 -2.79 -8.89 -12.76
CA GLU A 9 -2.49 -8.91 -14.20
C GLU A 9 -3.23 -10.04 -14.94
N GLN A 10 -3.32 -11.22 -14.34
CA GLN A 10 -4.05 -12.36 -14.92
C GLN A 10 -5.57 -12.11 -14.90
N ALA A 11 -6.08 -11.46 -13.86
CA ALA A 11 -7.48 -11.05 -13.79
C ALA A 11 -7.80 -10.03 -14.90
N ALA A 12 -6.96 -9.01 -15.10
CA ALA A 12 -7.12 -8.05 -16.19
C ALA A 12 -7.13 -8.73 -17.58
N ASN A 13 -6.16 -9.60 -17.84
CA ASN A 13 -6.06 -10.32 -19.11
C ASN A 13 -7.24 -11.29 -19.34
N ARG A 14 -7.78 -11.91 -18.28
CA ARG A 14 -8.98 -12.75 -18.40
C ARG A 14 -10.23 -11.93 -18.71
N LEU A 15 -10.41 -10.80 -18.03
CA LEU A 15 -11.56 -9.92 -18.28
C LEU A 15 -11.56 -9.35 -19.70
N GLU A 16 -10.38 -9.09 -20.26
CA GLU A 16 -10.22 -8.71 -21.66
C GLU A 16 -10.53 -9.88 -22.62
N LEU A 17 -10.08 -11.10 -22.30
CA LEU A 17 -10.35 -12.29 -23.11
C LEU A 17 -11.84 -12.67 -23.13
N GLU A 18 -12.51 -12.53 -21.99
CA GLU A 18 -13.93 -12.80 -21.80
C GLU A 18 -14.81 -11.68 -22.37
N GLY A 19 -14.21 -10.54 -22.75
CA GLY A 19 -14.90 -9.40 -23.37
C GLY A 19 -15.82 -8.63 -22.41
N GLU A 20 -15.74 -8.90 -21.11
CA GLU A 20 -16.62 -8.28 -20.12
C GLU A 20 -16.18 -6.86 -19.77
N LEU A 21 -14.88 -6.67 -19.50
CA LEU A 21 -14.38 -5.37 -19.06
C LEU A 21 -12.88 -5.22 -19.35
N GLN A 22 -12.49 -4.09 -19.94
CA GLN A 22 -11.09 -3.74 -20.13
C GLN A 22 -10.63 -2.85 -18.96
N ILE A 23 -9.93 -3.45 -17.99
CA ILE A 23 -9.46 -2.76 -16.78
C ILE A 23 -7.94 -2.88 -16.69
N SER A 24 -7.26 -1.80 -16.32
CA SER A 24 -5.83 -1.87 -16.02
C SER A 24 -5.58 -2.60 -14.70
N HIS A 25 -4.51 -3.40 -14.65
CA HIS A 25 -4.08 -4.06 -13.41
C HIS A 25 -3.84 -3.06 -12.26
N GLU A 26 -3.44 -1.82 -12.57
CA GLU A 26 -3.30 -0.74 -11.58
C GLU A 26 -4.65 -0.34 -10.94
N ALA A 27 -5.73 -0.31 -11.72
CA ALA A 27 -7.06 -0.02 -11.18
C ALA A 27 -7.52 -1.12 -10.21
N ILE A 28 -7.21 -2.39 -10.52
CA ILE A 28 -7.45 -3.53 -9.60
C ILE A 28 -6.64 -3.34 -8.31
N TYR A 29 -5.37 -2.94 -8.39
CA TYR A 29 -4.58 -2.62 -7.21
C TYR A 29 -5.20 -1.50 -6.38
N ARG A 30 -5.60 -0.38 -7.00
CA ARG A 30 -6.23 0.75 -6.29
C ARG A 30 -7.52 0.34 -5.58
N HIS A 31 -8.32 -0.51 -6.21
CA HIS A 31 -9.55 -1.04 -5.63
C HIS A 31 -9.26 -1.91 -4.41
N VAL A 32 -8.34 -2.89 -4.54
CA VAL A 32 -7.87 -3.71 -3.41
C VAL A 32 -7.29 -2.84 -2.28
N TYR A 33 -6.63 -1.73 -2.61
CA TYR A 33 -6.09 -0.82 -1.60
C TYR A 33 -7.14 0.05 -0.91
N ALA A 34 -8.15 0.51 -1.64
CA ALA A 34 -9.25 1.30 -1.11
C ALA A 34 -10.18 0.49 -0.20
N ASP A 35 -10.35 -0.80 -0.49
CA ASP A 35 -11.26 -1.69 0.24
C ASP A 35 -10.65 -2.30 1.53
N ASN A 36 -9.39 -1.97 1.86
CA ASN A 36 -8.73 -2.45 3.08
C ASN A 36 -9.43 -2.06 4.38
N VAL A 37 -10.42 -1.17 4.34
CA VAL A 37 -11.23 -0.82 5.51
C VAL A 37 -12.35 -1.84 5.75
N MET A 38 -12.77 -2.61 4.75
CA MET A 38 -13.98 -3.45 4.82
C MET A 38 -13.79 -4.95 4.49
N GLU A 39 -12.73 -5.36 3.80
CA GLU A 39 -12.51 -6.79 3.51
C GLU A 39 -11.05 -7.25 3.68
N GLU A 40 -10.79 -7.97 4.77
CA GLU A 40 -9.52 -8.69 5.00
C GLU A 40 -9.27 -9.80 3.96
N THR A 41 -10.28 -10.18 3.18
CA THR A 41 -10.26 -11.33 2.27
C THR A 41 -9.51 -11.07 0.96
N CYS A 42 -9.58 -9.86 0.38
CA CYS A 42 -8.98 -9.62 -0.95
C CYS A 42 -7.44 -9.51 -0.89
N THR A 43 -6.88 -9.00 0.21
CA THR A 43 -5.42 -8.91 0.39
C THR A 43 -4.77 -10.27 0.67
N GLN A 44 -5.50 -11.21 1.27
CA GLN A 44 -5.06 -12.57 1.57
C GLN A 44 -4.87 -13.48 0.35
N HIS A 45 -5.31 -13.08 -0.83
CA HIS A 45 -5.10 -13.85 -2.07
C HIS A 45 -3.99 -13.24 -2.95
N LEU A 46 -3.34 -12.16 -2.51
CA LEU A 46 -2.28 -11.50 -3.27
C LEU A 46 -0.97 -12.31 -3.16
N ARG A 47 -0.35 -12.66 -4.29
CA ARG A 47 0.93 -13.41 -4.33
C ARG A 47 2.09 -12.78 -3.53
N SER A 48 2.00 -11.48 -3.24
CA SER A 48 3.08 -10.69 -2.62
C SER A 48 3.04 -10.65 -1.08
N GLN A 49 2.24 -11.48 -0.42
CA GLN A 49 2.08 -11.46 1.04
C GLN A 49 3.29 -11.94 1.85
N LYS A 50 4.29 -12.57 1.22
CA LYS A 50 5.41 -13.13 1.97
C LYS A 50 6.21 -12.01 2.66
N PRO A 51 6.34 -12.04 4.00
CA PRO A 51 7.17 -11.08 4.70
C PRO A 51 8.62 -11.21 4.19
N ARG A 52 9.14 -10.14 3.60
CA ARG A 52 10.52 -10.13 3.10
C ARG A 52 11.47 -10.07 4.29
N ARG A 53 12.32 -11.09 4.41
CA ARG A 53 13.40 -11.09 5.41
C ARG A 53 14.30 -9.88 5.20
N LYS A 54 14.59 -9.19 6.30
CA LYS A 54 15.58 -8.12 6.36
C LYS A 54 16.95 -8.68 5.89
N ARG A 55 17.66 -7.91 5.05
CA ARG A 55 19.03 -8.27 4.62
C ARG A 55 19.96 -8.27 5.84
N TYR A 56 20.92 -9.19 5.89
CA TYR A 56 21.91 -9.25 6.97
C TYR A 56 22.55 -7.87 7.20
N ALA A 57 22.78 -7.50 8.47
CA ALA A 57 23.28 -6.18 8.91
C ALA A 57 22.32 -4.97 8.77
N SER A 58 21.05 -5.15 8.39
CA SER A 58 20.05 -4.05 8.40
C SER A 58 19.52 -3.66 9.78
N GLY A 59 19.88 -4.38 10.83
CA GLY A 59 19.48 -4.09 12.22
C GLY A 59 20.37 -3.07 12.92
N GLN A 60 21.57 -2.79 12.40
CA GLN A 60 22.48 -1.82 13.00
C GLN A 60 22.38 -0.50 12.22
N GLU A 61 21.47 0.37 12.65
CA GLU A 61 21.39 1.73 12.12
C GLU A 61 22.71 2.47 12.41
N ARG A 62 23.58 2.53 11.40
CA ARG A 62 24.88 3.23 11.50
C ARG A 62 24.73 4.74 11.71
N ARG A 63 23.54 5.28 11.45
CA ARG A 63 23.27 6.73 11.43
C ARG A 63 22.99 7.31 12.83
N GLY A 64 22.63 6.46 13.81
CA GLY A 64 22.26 6.90 15.15
C GLY A 64 21.01 7.80 15.17
N MET A 65 20.51 8.09 16.37
CA MET A 65 19.48 9.12 16.55
C MET A 65 20.13 10.51 16.63
N ILE A 66 19.50 11.51 16.00
CA ILE A 66 19.91 12.91 16.15
C ILE A 66 19.77 13.29 17.63
N LYS A 67 20.87 13.74 18.24
CA LYS A 67 20.87 14.22 19.62
C LYS A 67 19.89 15.40 19.74
N ASN A 68 19.02 15.34 20.75
CA ASN A 68 17.96 16.32 21.01
C ASN A 68 16.83 16.35 19.95
N ARG A 69 16.53 15.23 19.28
CA ARG A 69 15.31 15.16 18.46
C ARG A 69 14.08 15.27 19.37
N VAL A 70 13.15 16.17 19.03
CA VAL A 70 11.85 16.29 19.68
C VAL A 70 10.85 15.41 18.93
N SER A 71 10.15 14.55 19.67
CA SER A 71 9.15 13.64 19.09
C SER A 71 7.98 14.46 18.52
N ILE A 72 7.28 13.91 17.54
CA ILE A 72 6.14 14.62 16.93
C ILE A 72 5.04 14.85 17.97
N ASP A 73 4.85 13.90 18.89
CA ASP A 73 3.92 13.99 20.03
C ASP A 73 4.22 15.14 21.01
N GLU A 74 5.46 15.60 21.07
CA GLU A 74 5.89 16.67 21.99
C GLU A 74 5.75 18.07 21.36
N ARG A 75 5.36 18.14 20.07
CA ARG A 75 5.22 19.42 19.38
C ARG A 75 3.88 20.08 19.76
N PRO A 76 3.86 21.41 19.99
CA PRO A 76 2.60 22.13 20.17
C PRO A 76 1.72 21.95 18.92
N GLY A 77 0.42 21.71 19.15
CA GLY A 77 -0.55 21.31 18.12
C GLY A 77 -0.69 22.30 16.95
N ASP A 78 -0.32 23.56 17.17
CA ASP A 78 -0.38 24.63 16.17
C ASP A 78 0.52 24.40 14.94
N CYS A 79 1.58 23.59 15.06
CA CYS A 79 2.52 23.31 13.96
C CYS A 79 2.03 22.24 12.97
N CYS A 80 0.96 21.50 13.27
CA CYS A 80 0.49 20.36 12.48
C CYS A 80 -0.63 20.69 11.49
N GLU A 81 -0.91 21.98 11.24
CA GLU A 81 -1.91 22.41 10.25
C GLU A 81 -1.48 22.01 8.83
N LYS A 82 -2.09 20.95 8.30
CA LYS A 82 -1.98 20.58 6.89
C LYS A 82 -2.71 21.65 6.07
N LYS A 83 -1.97 22.62 5.54
CA LYS A 83 -2.53 23.56 4.55
C LYS A 83 -2.98 22.76 3.32
N MET A 84 -4.27 22.55 3.21
CA MET A 84 -4.91 21.94 2.05
C MET A 84 -4.72 22.91 0.88
N ARG A 85 -3.73 22.63 0.03
CA ARG A 85 -3.48 23.41 -1.18
C ARG A 85 -4.64 23.16 -2.14
N ARG A 86 -5.65 24.03 -2.07
CA ARG A 86 -6.75 24.10 -3.06
C ARG A 86 -6.11 24.33 -4.42
N TYR A 87 -6.12 23.31 -5.28
CA TYR A 87 -5.91 23.53 -6.70
C TYR A 87 -7.15 24.24 -7.25
N ARG A 88 -6.89 25.33 -7.97
CA ARG A 88 -7.87 26.11 -8.71
C ARG A 88 -8.22 25.40 -10.01
#